data_AF-A0A6D1P0X4-F1
#
_entry.id   AF-A0A6D1P0X4-F1
#
_cell.length_a   1.000
_cell.length_b   1.000
_cell.length_c   1.000
_cell.angle_alpha   90.00
_cell.angle_beta   90.00
_cell.angle_gamma   90.00
#
_symmetry.space_group_name_H-M   'P 1'
#
loop_
_entity.id
_entity.type
_entity.pdbx_description
1 polymer ?
#
loop_
_entity_poly.entity_id
_entity_poly.type
_entity_poly.pdbx_seq_one_letter_code
_entity_poly.pdbx_strand_id
1 'polypeptide(L)'
;MSSSRRSSRFFIAFYLLLLNSVSYNTFATEPSASILSIPIEMPGVTVVDASYPKISDWYQFCKEADTVKSKADWGLCVGYMYAAVQQIYQISQRKCSNFSVGEIMRLVDAEAAAYEKRYSYPSIDRNGKEVNGARTYQPGKLTAWQRPAFPVLVEVMSKVCNRQ
;
A
#
# COMPACT_ATOMS: atom_id res chain seq x y z
N MET A 1 -68.34 1.55 36.07
CA MET A 1 -67.39 2.38 36.83
C MET A 1 -66.06 1.65 36.95
N SER A 2 -64.95 2.38 36.75
CA SER A 2 -63.54 2.02 36.99
C SER A 2 -62.94 0.93 36.06
N SER A 3 -62.14 1.25 35.04
CA SER A 3 -60.83 1.94 35.00
C SER A 3 -59.63 1.01 35.25
N SER A 4 -58.66 1.14 34.32
CA SER A 4 -57.23 0.88 34.48
C SER A 4 -56.72 -0.56 34.46
N ARG A 5 -56.38 -1.03 33.24
CA ARG A 5 -55.13 -1.78 32.94
C ARG A 5 -55.00 -2.00 31.43
N ARG A 6 -54.93 -0.91 30.66
CA ARG A 6 -54.71 -0.96 29.20
C ARG A 6 -53.70 0.09 28.76
N SER A 7 -52.61 0.27 29.52
CA SER A 7 -51.59 1.29 29.26
C SER A 7 -50.14 0.76 29.35
N SER A 8 -49.90 -0.48 28.91
CA SER A 8 -48.51 -0.96 28.72
C SER A 8 -48.27 -1.70 27.41
N ARG A 9 -49.31 -1.97 26.61
CA ARG A 9 -49.14 -2.60 25.30
C ARG A 9 -49.00 -1.60 24.14
N PHE A 10 -49.38 -0.35 24.34
CA PHE A 10 -49.27 0.70 23.31
C PHE A 10 -47.87 1.32 23.22
N PHE A 11 -47.07 1.28 24.29
CA PHE A 11 -45.72 1.85 24.28
C PHE A 11 -44.68 0.98 23.56
N ILE A 12 -44.88 -0.34 23.50
CA ILE A 12 -43.93 -1.26 22.86
C ILE A 12 -44.14 -1.28 21.34
N ALA A 13 -45.38 -1.16 20.88
CA ALA A 13 -45.69 -1.12 19.44
C ALA A 13 -45.18 0.16 18.76
N PHE A 14 -45.12 1.29 19.47
CA PHE A 14 -44.61 2.55 18.93
C PHE A 14 -43.07 2.58 18.81
N TYR A 15 -42.35 1.89 19.71
CA TYR A 15 -40.89 1.83 19.67
C TYR A 15 -40.33 0.93 18.55
N LEU A 16 -41.08 -0.10 18.14
CA LEU A 16 -40.68 -1.02 17.05
C LEU A 16 -40.96 -0.46 15.64
N LEU A 17 -41.83 0.55 15.52
CA LEU A 17 -42.12 1.23 14.25
C LEU A 17 -41.14 2.37 13.95
N LEU A 18 -40.41 2.88 14.94
CA LEU A 18 -39.38 3.92 14.78
C LEU A 18 -37.99 3.38 14.40
N LEU A 19 -37.78 2.06 14.47
CA LEU A 19 -36.53 1.42 14.01
C LEU A 19 -36.59 0.98 12.53
N ASN A 20 -37.70 1.23 11.82
CA ASN A 20 -37.90 0.83 10.42
C ASN A 20 -37.95 2.00 9.44
N SER A 21 -37.54 3.21 9.83
CA SER A 21 -37.72 4.40 9.00
C SER A 21 -36.64 5.46 9.15
N VAL A 22 -35.37 5.06 9.07
CA VAL A 22 -34.29 5.97 8.59
C VAL A 22 -33.38 5.22 7.62
N SER A 23 -33.62 5.51 6.34
CA SER A 23 -32.84 5.30 5.11
C SER A 23 -31.33 5.55 5.32
N TYR A 24 -30.40 4.93 4.59
CA TYR A 24 -30.14 5.17 3.16
C TYR A 24 -29.60 3.90 2.48
N ASN A 25 -30.42 3.30 1.61
CA ASN A 25 -29.91 2.54 0.48
C ASN A 25 -29.89 3.48 -0.73
N THR A 26 -28.79 4.18 -0.95
CA THR A 26 -28.48 4.69 -2.29
C THR A 26 -27.88 3.54 -3.09
N PHE A 27 -28.76 2.78 -3.75
CA PHE A 27 -28.39 2.10 -4.97
C PHE A 27 -28.04 3.18 -6.01
N ALA A 28 -26.77 3.27 -6.34
CA ALA A 28 -26.31 3.93 -7.56
C ALA A 28 -25.87 2.85 -8.55
N THR A 29 -26.84 2.32 -9.29
CA THR A 29 -26.67 1.71 -10.62
C THR A 29 -27.06 2.82 -11.60
N GLU A 30 -26.31 3.29 -12.61
CA GLU A 30 -25.22 2.86 -13.51
C GLU A 30 -24.60 4.15 -14.14
N PRO A 31 -23.54 4.17 -14.99
CA PRO A 31 -22.92 3.06 -15.72
C PRO A 31 -21.39 2.94 -15.60
N SER A 32 -20.93 1.80 -16.09
CA SER A 32 -19.57 1.48 -16.53
C SER A 32 -18.79 2.66 -17.14
N ALA A 33 -18.08 3.40 -16.32
CA ALA A 33 -16.85 4.06 -16.73
C ALA A 33 -15.71 3.30 -16.05
N SER A 34 -15.23 2.26 -16.74
CA SER A 34 -13.96 1.63 -16.39
C SER A 34 -12.92 2.73 -16.19
N ILE A 35 -12.19 2.72 -15.08
CA ILE A 35 -11.06 3.64 -14.84
C ILE A 35 -9.97 3.46 -15.92
N LEU A 36 -10.08 2.41 -16.75
CA LEU A 36 -9.30 2.15 -17.96
C LEU A 36 -9.65 3.03 -19.19
N SER A 37 -10.59 3.99 -19.11
CA SER A 37 -11.15 4.64 -20.32
C SER A 37 -10.61 6.04 -20.68
N ILE A 38 -9.52 6.54 -20.10
CA ILE A 38 -8.92 7.81 -20.54
C ILE A 38 -7.54 7.56 -21.16
N PRO A 39 -7.41 7.57 -22.50
CA PRO A 39 -6.12 7.42 -23.14
C PRO A 39 -5.40 8.78 -23.12
N ILE A 40 -4.31 8.86 -22.36
CA ILE A 40 -3.30 9.92 -22.55
C ILE A 40 -2.04 9.20 -23.01
N GLU A 41 -1.84 9.16 -24.33
CA GLU A 41 -0.57 8.72 -24.91
C GLU A 41 0.48 9.81 -24.73
N MET A 42 1.49 9.51 -23.92
CA MET A 42 2.78 10.19 -23.97
C MET A 42 3.86 9.15 -24.34
N PRO A 43 4.53 9.29 -25.49
CA PRO A 43 5.53 8.32 -25.92
C PRO A 43 6.76 8.41 -25.01
N GLY A 44 7.03 7.32 -24.28
CA GLY A 44 8.29 7.13 -23.55
C GLY A 44 8.19 7.05 -22.02
N VAL A 45 7.01 7.12 -21.41
CA VAL A 45 6.85 6.99 -19.96
C VAL A 45 6.29 5.61 -19.64
N THR A 46 7.08 4.78 -18.95
CA THR A 46 6.55 3.60 -18.26
C THR A 46 5.61 4.13 -17.19
N VAL A 47 4.30 4.10 -17.46
CA VAL A 47 3.28 4.58 -16.51
C VAL A 47 3.41 3.72 -15.26
N VAL A 48 3.95 4.31 -14.19
CA VAL A 48 3.81 3.76 -12.85
C VAL A 48 2.35 3.88 -12.51
N ASP A 49 1.66 2.76 -12.35
CA ASP A 49 0.30 2.77 -11.86
C ASP A 49 0.28 3.47 -10.49
N ALA A 50 -0.27 4.69 -10.48
CA ALA A 50 -0.32 5.55 -9.31
C ALA A 50 -1.27 5.02 -8.22
N SER A 51 -2.00 3.94 -8.48
CA SER A 51 -2.82 3.26 -7.48
C SER A 51 -2.00 2.44 -6.48
N TYR A 52 -0.76 2.07 -6.82
CA TYR A 52 0.10 1.31 -5.93
C TYR A 52 1.09 2.22 -5.20
N PRO A 53 1.26 2.06 -3.87
CA PRO A 53 2.22 2.82 -3.11
C PRO A 53 3.63 2.54 -3.62
N LYS A 54 4.45 3.59 -3.62
CA LYS A 54 5.87 3.49 -3.90
C LYS A 54 6.58 2.93 -2.69
N ILE A 55 7.80 2.44 -2.89
CA ILE A 55 8.60 1.92 -1.77
C ILE A 55 8.88 3.01 -0.73
N SER A 56 8.99 4.29 -1.11
CA SER A 56 9.06 5.41 -0.16
C SER A 56 7.83 5.52 0.73
N ASP A 57 6.64 5.31 0.17
CA ASP A 57 5.37 5.45 0.89
C ASP A 57 5.24 4.31 1.90
N TRP A 58 5.52 3.08 1.47
CA TRP A 58 5.58 1.92 2.37
C TRP A 58 6.60 2.11 3.49
N TYR A 59 7.79 2.62 3.18
CA TYR A 59 8.84 2.85 4.17
C TYR A 59 8.38 3.86 5.22
N GLN A 60 7.66 4.92 4.80
CA GLN A 60 7.10 5.90 5.73
C GLN A 60 6.01 5.30 6.63
N PHE A 61 5.11 4.47 6.08
CA PHE A 61 4.11 3.74 6.88
C PHE A 61 4.77 2.91 7.99
N CYS A 62 5.91 2.29 7.71
CA CYS A 62 6.65 1.51 8.70
C CYS A 62 7.42 2.35 9.73
N LYS A 63 7.95 3.52 9.36
CA LYS A 63 8.61 4.43 10.34
C LYS A 63 7.63 5.00 11.35
N GLU A 64 6.44 5.38 10.89
CA GLU A 64 5.43 6.04 11.74
C GLU A 64 4.75 5.05 12.70
N ALA A 65 4.82 3.75 12.40
CA ALA A 65 4.25 2.70 13.21
C ALA A 65 4.84 2.58 14.63
N ASP A 66 6.14 2.85 14.80
CA ASP A 66 6.82 2.77 16.10
C ASP A 66 6.54 4.00 17.00
N THR A 67 5.98 5.08 16.46
CA THR A 67 5.88 6.38 17.14
C THR A 67 4.49 6.76 17.68
N VAL A 68 3.49 5.87 17.61
CA VAL A 68 2.07 6.10 17.98
C VAL A 68 1.33 7.01 16.98
N LYS A 69 0.32 6.47 16.24
CA LYS A 69 -1.02 7.10 15.94
C LYS A 69 -1.77 6.71 14.64
N SER A 70 -1.48 5.58 13.98
CA SER A 70 -2.38 5.12 12.92
C SER A 70 -2.39 3.59 12.78
N LYS A 71 -3.48 2.95 13.20
CA LYS A 71 -3.73 1.53 12.91
C LYS A 71 -3.72 1.25 11.40
N ALA A 72 -4.07 2.26 10.60
CA ALA A 72 -4.07 2.16 9.14
C ALA A 72 -2.64 2.03 8.61
N ASP A 73 -1.69 2.85 9.08
CA ASP A 73 -0.30 2.82 8.59
C ASP A 73 0.42 1.55 9.04
N TRP A 74 0.17 1.06 10.25
CA TRP A 74 0.64 -0.27 10.65
C TRP A 74 0.04 -1.38 9.78
N GLY A 75 -1.25 -1.27 9.47
CA GLY A 75 -1.95 -2.19 8.57
C GLY A 75 -1.36 -2.19 7.17
N LEU A 76 -0.99 -1.01 6.63
CA LEU A 76 -0.34 -0.87 5.33
C LEU A 76 1.10 -1.40 5.35
N CYS A 77 1.89 -1.06 6.37
CA CYS A 77 3.26 -1.56 6.54
C CYS A 77 3.29 -3.08 6.57
N VAL A 78 2.53 -3.69 7.48
CA VAL A 78 2.55 -5.13 7.74
C VAL A 78 1.75 -5.91 6.68
N GLY A 79 0.65 -5.34 6.19
CA GLY A 79 -0.18 -5.97 5.15
C GLY A 79 0.57 -6.21 3.84
N TYR A 80 1.36 -5.24 3.38
CA TYR A 80 2.18 -5.40 2.18
C TYR A 80 3.26 -6.48 2.35
N MET A 81 3.86 -6.60 3.53
CA MET A 81 4.81 -7.67 3.83
C MET A 81 4.13 -9.05 3.79
N TYR A 82 2.96 -9.21 4.43
CA TYR A 82 2.25 -10.49 4.38
C TYR A 82 1.78 -10.85 2.96
N ALA A 83 1.36 -9.86 2.17
CA ALA A 83 1.02 -10.09 0.76
C ALA A 83 2.24 -10.59 -0.04
N ALA A 84 3.42 -10.01 0.18
CA ALA A 84 4.65 -10.47 -0.46
C ALA A 84 5.04 -11.90 -0.01
N VAL A 85 4.91 -12.23 1.28
CA VAL A 85 5.09 -13.60 1.79
C VAL A 85 4.13 -14.58 1.13
N GLN A 86 2.86 -14.21 1.01
CA GLN A 86 1.85 -15.06 0.38
C GLN A 86 2.19 -15.33 -1.09
N GLN A 87 2.64 -14.30 -1.83
CA GLN A 87 3.09 -14.46 -3.21
C GLN A 87 4.30 -15.41 -3.31
N ILE A 88 5.29 -15.24 -2.43
CA ILE A 88 6.47 -16.12 -2.40
C ILE A 88 6.06 -17.56 -2.09
N TYR A 89 5.14 -17.77 -1.14
CA TYR A 89 4.61 -19.08 -0.82
C TYR A 89 3.90 -19.71 -2.02
N GLN A 90 3.07 -18.96 -2.75
CA GLN A 90 2.39 -19.46 -3.95
C GLN A 90 3.37 -19.92 -5.03
N ILE A 91 4.47 -19.19 -5.23
CA ILE A 91 5.49 -19.51 -6.24
C ILE A 91 6.39 -20.67 -5.80
N SER A 92 6.86 -20.65 -4.56
CA SER A 92 7.96 -21.52 -4.09
C SER A 92 7.52 -22.68 -3.20
N GLN A 93 6.30 -22.63 -2.67
CA GLN A 93 5.79 -23.52 -1.61
C GLN A 93 6.64 -23.53 -0.33
N ARG A 94 7.50 -22.52 -0.14
CA ARG A 94 8.36 -22.38 1.03
C ARG A 94 7.75 -21.46 2.07
N LYS A 95 7.85 -21.86 3.33
CA LYS A 95 7.46 -21.02 4.46
C LYS A 95 8.59 -20.07 4.82
N CYS A 96 8.27 -18.79 4.95
CA CYS A 96 9.22 -17.80 5.45
C CYS A 96 9.46 -18.01 6.95
N SER A 97 10.71 -17.86 7.39
CA SER A 97 11.04 -17.76 8.82
C SER A 97 10.44 -16.49 9.42
N ASN A 98 10.41 -16.40 10.74
CA ASN A 98 10.03 -15.16 11.43
C ASN A 98 10.97 -14.02 11.01
N PHE A 99 10.41 -12.82 10.85
CA PHE A 99 11.11 -11.59 10.51
C PHE A 99 10.54 -10.43 11.32
N SER A 100 11.33 -9.37 11.49
CA SER A 100 10.88 -8.12 12.10
C SER A 100 10.74 -7.01 11.05
N VAL A 101 9.88 -6.02 11.30
CA VAL A 101 9.73 -4.85 10.42
C VAL A 101 11.08 -4.16 10.22
N GLY A 102 11.82 -3.93 11.30
CA GLY A 102 13.15 -3.31 11.25
C GLY A 102 14.17 -4.11 10.41
N GLU A 103 14.10 -5.45 10.41
CA GLU A 103 14.93 -6.25 9.52
C GLU A 103 14.58 -5.99 8.05
N ILE A 104 13.29 -6.01 7.70
CA ILE A 104 12.84 -5.80 6.32
C ILE A 104 13.18 -4.38 5.85
N MET A 105 12.99 -3.36 6.68
CA MET A 105 13.35 -1.98 6.34
C MET A 105 14.84 -1.84 6.03
N ARG A 106 15.71 -2.45 6.85
CA ARG A 106 17.16 -2.48 6.58
C ARG A 106 17.52 -3.19 5.28
N LEU A 107 16.79 -4.26 4.93
CA LEU A 107 17.01 -4.96 3.66
C LEU A 107 16.51 -4.15 2.46
N VAL A 108 15.43 -3.37 2.62
CA VAL A 108 14.97 -2.42 1.61
C VAL A 108 15.99 -1.31 1.41
N ASP A 109 16.60 -0.76 2.48
CA ASP A 109 17.69 0.22 2.36
C ASP A 109 18.87 -0.35 1.55
N ALA A 110 19.28 -1.59 1.85
CA ALA A 110 20.36 -2.26 1.15
C ALA A 110 20.01 -2.55 -0.33
N GLU A 111 18.76 -2.94 -0.62
CA GLU A 111 18.28 -3.15 -1.97
C GLU A 111 18.23 -1.83 -2.76
N ALA A 112 17.73 -0.75 -2.16
CA ALA A 112 17.68 0.56 -2.79
C ALA A 112 19.08 1.09 -3.15
N ALA A 113 20.05 0.96 -2.25
CA ALA A 113 21.45 1.31 -2.52
C ALA A 113 22.06 0.47 -3.64
N ALA A 114 21.79 -0.84 -3.66
CA ALA A 114 22.25 -1.74 -4.71
C ALA A 114 21.61 -1.41 -6.08
N TYR A 115 20.31 -1.12 -6.10
CA TYR A 115 19.57 -0.72 -7.29
C TYR A 115 20.13 0.59 -7.85
N GLU A 116 20.33 1.59 -7.00
CA GLU A 116 20.89 2.88 -7.41
C GLU A 116 22.27 2.69 -8.05
N LYS A 117 23.17 1.94 -7.41
CA LYS A 117 24.50 1.63 -7.98
C LYS A 117 24.43 0.93 -9.33
N ARG A 118 23.42 0.08 -9.54
CA ARG A 118 23.25 -0.69 -10.79
C ARG A 118 22.65 0.14 -11.93
N TYR A 119 21.72 1.04 -11.62
CA TYR A 119 20.88 1.71 -12.62
C TYR A 119 21.06 3.22 -12.71
N SER A 120 22.06 3.77 -12.02
CA SER A 120 22.38 5.20 -12.10
C SER A 120 23.88 5.46 -12.14
N TYR A 121 24.25 6.63 -12.65
CA TYR A 121 25.62 7.14 -12.74
C TYR A 121 25.70 8.52 -12.08
N PRO A 122 26.90 8.99 -11.68
CA PRO A 122 27.07 10.34 -11.15
C PRO A 122 26.51 11.39 -12.10
N SER A 123 25.78 12.37 -11.58
CA SER A 123 25.31 13.49 -12.39
C SER A 123 26.47 14.44 -12.68
N ILE A 124 26.56 14.90 -13.93
CA ILE A 124 27.60 15.80 -14.40
C ILE A 124 26.98 17.19 -14.63
N ASP A 125 27.63 18.23 -14.10
CA ASP A 125 27.22 19.62 -14.32
C ASP A 125 27.57 20.11 -15.73
N ARG A 126 27.22 21.37 -16.03
CA ARG A 126 27.53 21.99 -17.33
C ARG A 126 29.03 22.13 -17.62
N ASN A 127 29.88 22.03 -16.61
CA ASN A 127 31.33 22.18 -16.69
C ASN A 127 32.05 20.81 -16.76
N GLY A 128 31.32 19.69 -16.82
CA GLY A 128 31.91 18.36 -16.84
C GLY A 128 32.32 17.83 -15.46
N LYS A 129 31.92 18.49 -14.37
CA LYS A 129 32.24 18.08 -13.01
C LYS A 129 31.10 17.27 -12.39
N GLU A 130 31.45 16.23 -11.62
CA GLU A 130 30.47 15.48 -10.84
C GLU A 130 29.79 16.38 -9.78
N VAL A 131 28.46 16.32 -9.75
CA VAL A 131 27.64 16.95 -8.73
C VAL A 131 27.53 15.99 -7.55
N ASN A 132 28.08 16.40 -6.41
CA ASN A 132 28.11 15.57 -5.21
C ASN A 132 26.69 15.17 -4.77
N GLY A 133 26.47 13.87 -4.56
CA GLY A 133 25.19 13.30 -4.11
C GLY A 133 24.09 13.24 -5.18
N ALA A 134 24.29 13.82 -6.36
CA ALA A 134 23.31 13.74 -7.44
C ALA A 134 23.65 12.60 -8.40
N ARG A 135 22.62 11.84 -8.80
CA ARG A 135 22.75 10.72 -9.72
C ARG A 135 21.71 10.79 -10.82
N THR A 136 22.13 10.42 -12.02
CA THR A 136 21.25 10.31 -13.19
C THR A 136 20.95 8.84 -13.43
N TYR A 137 19.67 8.50 -13.50
CA TYR A 137 19.22 7.13 -13.74
C TYR A 137 19.23 6.80 -15.24
N GLN A 138 19.45 5.52 -15.55
CA GLN A 138 19.38 5.02 -16.92
C GLN A 138 18.00 5.27 -17.54
N PRO A 139 17.90 5.46 -18.86
CA PRO A 139 16.63 5.65 -19.54
C PRO A 139 15.60 4.55 -19.19
N GLY A 140 14.37 4.94 -18.88
CA GLY A 140 13.29 4.02 -18.50
C GLY A 140 13.41 3.43 -17.08
N LYS A 141 14.33 3.92 -16.25
CA LYS A 141 14.43 3.52 -14.83
C LYS A 141 13.95 4.64 -13.92
N LEU A 142 13.08 4.27 -12.98
CA LEU A 142 12.72 5.10 -11.84
C LEU A 142 13.86 5.15 -10.84
N THR A 143 13.86 6.17 -9.97
CA THR A 143 14.74 6.16 -8.80
C THR A 143 14.40 4.97 -7.90
N ALA A 144 15.39 4.51 -7.12
CA ALA A 144 15.21 3.33 -6.25
C ALA A 144 13.93 3.42 -5.40
N TRP A 145 13.65 4.61 -4.86
CA TRP A 145 12.57 4.92 -3.94
C TRP A 145 11.20 5.18 -4.59
N GLN A 146 11.16 5.42 -5.90
CA GLN A 146 9.93 5.69 -6.65
C GLN A 146 9.34 4.44 -7.30
N ARG A 147 9.99 3.28 -7.16
CA ARG A 147 9.48 2.01 -7.65
C ARG A 147 8.26 1.53 -6.87
N PRO A 148 7.35 0.76 -7.49
CA PRO A 148 6.21 0.15 -6.77
C PRO A 148 6.68 -0.71 -5.59
N ALA A 149 6.03 -0.57 -4.43
CA ALA A 149 6.45 -1.24 -3.21
C ALA A 149 6.37 -2.77 -3.30
N PHE A 150 5.26 -3.30 -3.84
CA PHE A 150 5.00 -4.74 -3.86
C PHE A 150 6.11 -5.58 -4.53
N PRO A 151 6.54 -5.32 -5.79
CA PRO A 151 7.61 -6.11 -6.41
C PRO A 151 8.95 -5.99 -5.68
N VAL A 152 9.26 -4.81 -5.13
CA VAL A 152 10.49 -4.61 -4.33
C VAL A 152 10.42 -5.45 -3.04
N LEU A 153 9.29 -5.46 -2.36
CA LEU A 153 9.07 -6.25 -1.15
C LEU A 153 9.09 -7.75 -1.44
N VAL A 154 8.53 -8.21 -2.55
CA VAL A 154 8.64 -9.62 -2.98
C VAL A 154 10.11 -10.00 -3.19
N GLU A 155 10.90 -9.14 -3.85
CA GLU A 155 12.34 -9.40 -4.03
C GLU A 155 13.07 -9.48 -2.68
N VAL A 156 12.86 -8.49 -1.81
CA VAL A 156 13.51 -8.44 -0.50
C VAL A 156 13.10 -9.62 0.37
N MET A 157 11.80 -9.92 0.45
CA MET A 157 11.30 -11.02 1.27
C MET A 157 11.70 -12.38 0.71
N SER A 158 11.85 -12.54 -0.60
CA SER A 158 12.38 -13.80 -1.17
C SER A 158 13.76 -14.14 -0.60
N LYS A 159 14.60 -13.13 -0.32
CA LYS A 159 15.93 -13.31 0.29
C LYS A 159 15.83 -13.70 1.76
N VAL A 160 14.73 -13.38 2.44
CA VAL A 160 14.47 -13.80 3.83
C VAL A 160 13.91 -15.22 3.85
N CYS A 161 12.93 -15.49 3.01
CA CYS A 161 12.25 -16.79 2.95
C CYS A 161 13.13 -17.93 2.41
N ASN A 162 14.17 -17.60 1.62
CA ASN A 162 15.12 -18.58 1.06
C ASN A 162 16.41 -18.76 1.88
N ARG A 163 16.49 -18.26 3.12
CA ARG A 163 17.64 -18.50 4.02
C ARG A 163 17.64 -19.90 4.67
N GLN A 164 16.68 -20.75 4.31
CA GLN A 164 16.59 -22.15 4.71
C GLN A 164 17.21 -23.05 3.65
#